data_AF-A0A0E0F9Q7-F1
#
_entry.id   AF-A0A0E0F9Q7-F1
#
_cell.length_a   1.000
_cell.length_b   1.000
_cell.length_c   1.000
_cell.angle_alpha   90.00
_cell.angle_beta   90.00
_cell.angle_gamma   90.00
#
_symmetry.space_group_name_H-M   'P 1'
#
loop_
_entity.id
_entity.type
_entity.pdbx_description
1 polymer ?
#
loop_
_entity_poly.entity_id
_entity_poly.type
_entity_poly.pdbx_seq_one_letter_code
_entity_poly.pdbx_strand_id
1 'polypeptide(L)'
;MSKIWFIDLPLGLLFCDPFIEKPKLTYVALPEGCLMLVPDIRSRHNLEKRRCVKISQHKICYVQLDEGEACLWSLLYSESESPEWQLEYKAPLADIWGDKIYKTSGLTPGKVPAIAMIDPTDCAVLYFIEQDVLFSFDIRSKRVLMSKSLEMRTDFCPVESDNLPSNDLDEQSDSDDDEESDNEDDEDEEHGRQNSWVCAQEVISSGQAAWEYFESQLEAVQGNQDGEQ
;
A
#
# COMPACT_ATOMS: atom_id res chain seq x y z
N MET A 1 -19.11 -13.25 -16.88
CA MET A 1 -18.69 -12.00 -17.55
C MET A 1 -17.39 -11.57 -16.92
N SER A 2 -16.41 -11.17 -17.72
CA SER A 2 -15.05 -10.84 -17.25
C SER A 2 -14.99 -9.35 -16.95
N LYS A 3 -14.82 -8.97 -15.69
CA LYS A 3 -14.72 -7.56 -15.27
C LYS A 3 -13.28 -7.21 -14.95
N ILE A 4 -12.86 -6.04 -15.40
CA ILE A 4 -11.58 -5.42 -14.99
C ILE A 4 -11.89 -4.39 -13.92
N TRP A 5 -11.10 -4.39 -12.86
CA TRP A 5 -11.20 -3.46 -11.74
C TRP A 5 -9.94 -2.59 -11.67
N PHE A 6 -10.13 -1.29 -11.53
CA PHE A 6 -9.10 -0.30 -11.30
C PHE A 6 -9.26 0.25 -9.88
N ILE A 7 -8.15 0.44 -9.18
CA ILE A 7 -8.11 0.82 -7.78
C ILE A 7 -7.53 2.22 -7.66
N ASP A 8 -8.23 3.09 -6.96
CA ASP A 8 -7.77 4.40 -6.51
C ASP A 8 -7.94 4.46 -4.98
N LEU A 9 -6.82 4.30 -4.25
CA LEU A 9 -6.85 4.20 -2.78
C LEU A 9 -7.42 5.43 -2.05
N PRO A 10 -7.31 6.68 -2.54
CA PRO A 10 -8.02 7.81 -1.93
C PRO A 10 -9.51 7.91 -2.31
N LEU A 11 -9.91 7.46 -3.51
CA LEU A 11 -11.27 7.73 -4.03
C LEU A 11 -12.20 6.51 -4.03
N GLY A 12 -11.75 5.37 -4.56
CA GLY A 12 -12.62 4.19 -4.75
C GLY A 12 -12.17 3.24 -5.84
N LEU A 13 -13.12 2.49 -6.37
CA LEU A 13 -12.90 1.53 -7.44
C LEU A 13 -13.63 1.95 -8.71
N LEU A 14 -13.05 1.60 -9.85
CA LEU A 14 -13.72 1.67 -11.14
C LEU A 14 -13.76 0.27 -11.74
N PHE A 15 -14.86 -0.12 -12.38
CA PHE A 15 -14.91 -1.37 -13.11
C PHE A 15 -15.70 -1.27 -14.41
N CYS A 16 -15.36 -2.14 -15.36
CA CYS A 16 -16.12 -2.33 -16.59
C CYS A 16 -15.98 -3.77 -17.12
N ASP A 17 -16.92 -4.19 -17.95
CA ASP A 17 -16.74 -5.33 -18.84
C ASP A 17 -16.14 -4.79 -20.16
N PRO A 18 -14.88 -5.13 -20.51
CA PRO A 18 -14.24 -4.61 -21.71
C PRO A 18 -14.71 -5.32 -22.99
N PHE A 19 -15.48 -6.41 -22.89
CA PHE A 19 -15.87 -7.25 -24.01
C PHE A 19 -17.29 -6.98 -24.53
N ILE A 20 -18.05 -6.08 -23.89
CA ILE A 20 -19.36 -5.62 -24.41
C ILE A 20 -19.18 -4.53 -25.47
N GLU A 21 -20.11 -4.43 -26.42
CA GLU A 21 -20.04 -3.48 -27.56
C GLU A 21 -19.82 -2.02 -27.12
N LYS A 22 -20.37 -1.64 -25.96
CA LYS A 22 -20.24 -0.32 -25.36
C LYS A 22 -19.90 -0.45 -23.87
N PRO A 23 -18.60 -0.57 -23.52
CA PRO A 23 -18.15 -0.69 -22.13
C PRO A 23 -18.62 0.51 -21.30
N LYS A 24 -19.30 0.23 -20.19
CA LYS A 24 -19.69 1.25 -19.22
C LYS A 24 -18.76 1.17 -18.01
N LEU A 25 -18.01 2.24 -17.77
CA LEU A 25 -17.23 2.40 -16.56
C LEU A 25 -18.17 2.73 -15.39
N THR A 26 -18.10 1.95 -14.33
CA THR A 26 -18.92 2.14 -13.12
C THR A 26 -17.99 2.45 -11.95
N TYR A 27 -18.33 3.49 -11.21
CA TYR A 27 -17.63 3.91 -10.01
C TYR A 27 -18.26 3.31 -8.77
N VAL A 28 -17.40 2.87 -7.84
CA VAL A 28 -17.75 2.39 -6.51
C VAL A 28 -16.98 3.24 -5.51
N ALA A 29 -17.70 4.05 -4.74
CA ALA A 29 -17.09 4.84 -3.67
C ALA A 29 -16.47 3.92 -2.61
N LEU A 30 -15.42 4.40 -1.93
CA LEU A 30 -14.93 3.75 -0.71
C LEU A 30 -16.02 3.71 0.39
N PRO A 31 -15.85 2.87 1.43
CA PRO A 31 -16.72 2.92 2.60
C PRO A 31 -16.83 4.33 3.19
N GLU A 32 -17.94 4.60 3.88
CA GLU A 32 -18.16 5.89 4.53
C GLU A 32 -16.99 6.26 5.47
N GLY A 33 -16.57 7.52 5.43
CA GLY A 33 -15.41 8.02 6.19
C GLY A 33 -14.04 7.66 5.61
N CYS A 34 -13.96 6.79 4.60
CA CYS A 34 -12.68 6.40 3.98
C CYS A 34 -12.30 7.30 2.79
N LEU A 35 -13.23 8.07 2.23
CA LEU A 35 -12.99 8.88 1.04
C LEU A 35 -12.11 10.11 1.35
N MET A 36 -11.09 10.35 0.51
CA MET A 36 -10.16 11.48 0.65
C MET A 36 -10.18 12.40 -0.57
N LEU A 37 -10.96 13.49 -0.51
CA LEU A 37 -11.11 14.45 -1.62
C LEU A 37 -9.87 15.34 -1.85
N VAL A 38 -9.14 15.67 -0.79
CA VAL A 38 -7.94 16.51 -0.84
C VAL A 38 -6.86 15.86 0.02
N PRO A 39 -6.18 14.83 -0.48
CA PRO A 39 -5.09 14.24 0.28
C PRO A 39 -3.89 15.22 0.24
N ASP A 40 -3.41 15.65 1.41
CA ASP A 40 -2.15 16.38 1.47
C ASP A 40 -0.98 15.50 0.98
N ILE A 41 0.13 16.12 0.59
CA ILE A 41 1.28 15.41 0.01
C ILE A 41 1.81 14.30 0.95
N ARG A 42 1.87 14.55 2.27
CA ARG A 42 2.34 13.57 3.26
C ARG A 42 1.38 12.40 3.44
N SER A 43 0.07 12.65 3.32
CA SER A 43 -0.96 11.63 3.34
C SER A 43 -0.79 10.69 2.15
N ARG A 44 -0.53 11.23 0.94
CA ARG A 44 -0.34 10.44 -0.29
C ARG A 44 0.81 9.45 -0.20
N HIS A 45 1.95 9.86 0.37
CA HIS A 45 3.13 9.00 0.52
C HIS A 45 2.95 7.81 1.48
N ASN A 46 1.87 7.78 2.27
CA ASN A 46 1.60 6.68 3.20
C ASN A 46 0.31 5.92 2.89
N LEU A 47 -0.46 6.31 1.87
CA LEU A 47 -1.74 5.66 1.55
C LEU A 47 -1.54 4.17 1.28
N GLU A 48 -0.55 3.80 0.47
CA GLU A 48 -0.25 2.40 0.15
C GLU A 48 0.19 1.56 1.36
N LYS A 49 0.67 2.21 2.43
CA LYS A 49 1.05 1.55 3.69
C LYS A 49 -0.13 1.39 4.64
N ARG A 50 -1.16 2.22 4.47
CA ARG A 50 -2.32 2.29 5.38
C ARG A 50 -3.59 1.75 4.78
N ARG A 51 -3.65 1.61 3.46
CA ARG A 51 -4.83 1.16 2.71
C ARG A 51 -4.45 0.07 1.74
N CYS A 52 -5.31 -0.92 1.61
CA CYS A 52 -5.09 -2.04 0.71
C CYS A 52 -6.42 -2.51 0.12
N VAL A 53 -6.46 -2.72 -1.20
CA VAL A 53 -7.55 -3.42 -1.88
C VAL A 53 -6.99 -4.69 -2.50
N LYS A 54 -7.55 -5.85 -2.16
CA LYS A 54 -7.16 -7.16 -2.72
C LYS A 54 -8.37 -8.07 -2.88
N ILE A 55 -8.18 -9.15 -3.63
CA ILE A 55 -9.17 -10.22 -3.75
C ILE A 55 -8.82 -11.30 -2.71
N SER A 56 -9.81 -11.73 -1.94
CA SER A 56 -9.71 -12.84 -0.99
C SER A 56 -11.01 -13.62 -0.97
N GLN A 57 -10.94 -14.96 -1.05
CA GLN A 57 -12.11 -15.84 -1.14
C GLN A 57 -13.16 -15.40 -2.19
N HIS A 58 -12.72 -14.90 -3.36
CA HIS A 58 -13.57 -14.35 -4.43
C HIS A 58 -14.29 -13.03 -4.09
N LYS A 59 -14.01 -12.42 -2.95
CA LYS A 59 -14.49 -11.09 -2.57
C LYS A 59 -13.41 -10.05 -2.81
N ILE A 60 -13.82 -8.86 -3.23
CA ILE A 60 -12.94 -7.69 -3.15
C ILE A 60 -12.97 -7.21 -1.71
N CYS A 61 -11.81 -7.11 -1.09
CA CYS A 61 -11.64 -6.67 0.28
C CYS A 61 -10.87 -5.34 0.30
N TYR A 62 -11.31 -4.44 1.17
CA TYR A 62 -10.64 -3.19 1.46
C TYR A 62 -10.23 -3.16 2.93
N VAL A 63 -8.99 -2.76 3.19
CA VAL A 63 -8.48 -2.53 4.55
C VAL A 63 -8.00 -1.10 4.65
N GLN A 64 -8.31 -0.46 5.77
CA GLN A 64 -7.74 0.83 6.16
C GLN A 64 -7.23 0.77 7.60
N LEU A 65 -6.05 1.34 7.82
CA LEU A 65 -5.53 1.67 9.13
C LEU A 65 -5.77 3.16 9.37
N ASP A 66 -6.54 3.50 10.39
CA ASP A 66 -6.88 4.89 10.71
C ASP A 66 -7.16 5.05 12.21
N GLU A 67 -6.86 6.22 12.78
CA GLU A 67 -7.11 6.59 14.18
C GLU A 67 -6.72 5.53 15.24
N GLY A 68 -5.72 4.69 14.96
CA GLY A 68 -5.30 3.63 15.88
C GLY A 68 -6.08 2.32 15.74
N GLU A 69 -6.85 2.15 14.67
CA GLU A 69 -7.67 0.97 14.38
C GLU A 69 -7.38 0.42 12.98
N ALA A 70 -7.57 -0.89 12.82
CA ALA A 70 -7.65 -1.57 11.54
C ALA A 70 -9.12 -1.90 11.26
N CYS A 71 -9.59 -1.56 10.07
CA CYS A 71 -10.94 -1.86 9.60
C CYS A 71 -10.85 -2.67 8.30
N LEU A 72 -11.64 -3.73 8.20
CA LEU A 72 -11.76 -4.58 7.01
C LEU A 72 -13.19 -4.55 6.50
N TRP A 73 -13.33 -4.28 5.21
CA TRP A 73 -14.59 -4.35 4.47
C TRP A 73 -14.50 -5.39 3.36
N SER A 74 -15.64 -6.01 3.03
CA SER A 74 -15.82 -6.78 1.80
C SER A 74 -16.84 -6.10 0.90
N LEU A 75 -16.62 -6.14 -0.41
CA LEU A 75 -17.55 -5.61 -1.38
C LEU A 75 -18.61 -6.67 -1.69
N LEU A 76 -19.85 -6.38 -1.31
CA LEU A 76 -21.01 -7.10 -1.78
C LEU A 76 -21.33 -6.61 -3.19
N TYR A 77 -21.35 -7.54 -4.13
CA TYR A 77 -21.58 -7.23 -5.52
C TYR A 77 -22.46 -8.29 -6.18
N SER A 78 -23.58 -7.85 -6.75
CA SER A 78 -24.45 -8.64 -7.60
C SER A 78 -24.77 -7.86 -8.88
N GLU A 79 -25.10 -8.55 -9.98
CA GLU A 79 -25.42 -7.87 -11.25
C GLU A 79 -26.71 -7.03 -11.17
N SER A 80 -27.58 -7.34 -10.21
CA SER A 80 -28.88 -6.69 -10.03
C SER A 80 -28.87 -5.52 -9.04
N GLU A 81 -27.82 -5.38 -8.24
CA GLU A 81 -27.75 -4.40 -7.15
C GLU A 81 -26.53 -3.49 -7.29
N SER A 82 -26.61 -2.32 -6.70
CA SER A 82 -25.45 -1.44 -6.58
C SER A 82 -24.40 -2.11 -5.70
N PRO A 83 -23.10 -2.06 -6.07
CA PRO A 83 -22.04 -2.52 -5.20
C PRO A 83 -22.08 -1.80 -3.84
N GLU A 84 -21.95 -2.54 -2.75
CA GLU A 84 -22.01 -2.01 -1.39
C GLU A 84 -20.86 -2.59 -0.55
N TRP A 85 -20.23 -1.75 0.25
CA TRP A 85 -19.21 -2.19 1.20
C TRP A 85 -19.84 -2.65 2.51
N GLN A 86 -19.59 -3.88 2.90
CA GLN A 86 -19.93 -4.40 4.21
C GLN A 86 -18.71 -4.35 5.12
N LEU A 87 -18.81 -3.69 6.29
CA LEU A 87 -17.79 -3.78 7.33
C LEU A 87 -17.82 -5.18 7.94
N GLU A 88 -16.73 -5.92 7.80
CA GLU A 88 -16.62 -7.29 8.31
C GLU A 88 -16.04 -7.29 9.72
N TYR A 89 -14.90 -6.60 9.90
CA TYR A 89 -14.18 -6.58 11.17
C TYR A 89 -13.53 -5.23 11.46
N LYS A 90 -13.35 -4.97 12.74
CA LYS A 90 -12.68 -3.79 13.27
C LYS A 90 -11.88 -4.16 14.52
N ALA A 91 -10.62 -3.77 14.57
CA ALA A 91 -9.73 -4.06 15.69
C ALA A 91 -8.81 -2.87 16.02
N PRO A 92 -8.66 -2.51 17.30
CA PRO A 92 -7.61 -1.59 17.74
C PRO A 92 -6.21 -2.10 17.38
N LEU A 93 -5.33 -1.23 16.89
CA LEU A 93 -3.91 -1.53 16.69
C LEU A 93 -3.20 -1.80 18.02
N ALA A 94 -3.76 -1.33 19.13
CA ALA A 94 -3.30 -1.69 20.47
C ALA A 94 -3.35 -3.20 20.73
N ASP A 95 -4.24 -3.94 20.09
CA ASP A 95 -4.29 -5.41 20.20
C ASP A 95 -3.08 -6.06 19.52
N ILE A 96 -2.59 -5.49 18.41
CA ILE A 96 -1.35 -5.92 17.75
C ILE A 96 -0.17 -5.69 18.69
N TRP A 97 0.00 -4.46 19.19
CA TRP A 97 1.14 -4.09 20.06
C TRP A 97 1.12 -4.82 21.40
N GLY A 98 -0.08 -5.16 21.88
CA GLY A 98 -0.31 -5.89 23.11
C GLY A 98 0.01 -7.38 23.01
N ASP A 99 0.02 -7.94 21.81
CA ASP A 99 0.19 -9.38 21.60
C ASP A 99 1.59 -9.87 22.01
N LYS A 100 1.64 -11.09 22.56
CA LYS A 100 2.87 -11.74 22.98
C LYS A 100 3.84 -11.92 21.82
N ILE A 101 3.37 -12.36 20.66
CA ILE A 101 4.22 -12.63 19.49
C ILE A 101 4.84 -11.33 18.99
N TYR A 102 4.06 -10.26 18.89
CA TYR A 102 4.55 -8.93 18.53
C TYR A 102 5.66 -8.47 19.48
N LYS A 103 5.42 -8.53 20.80
CA LYS A 103 6.39 -8.12 21.84
C LYS A 103 7.69 -8.92 21.78
N THR A 104 7.62 -10.21 21.47
CA THR A 104 8.83 -11.05 21.35
C THR A 104 9.57 -10.86 20.01
N SER A 105 9.00 -10.13 19.06
CA SER A 105 9.60 -9.89 17.73
C SER A 105 10.57 -8.70 17.70
N GLY A 106 10.83 -8.06 18.83
CA GLY A 106 11.73 -6.90 18.91
C GLY A 106 11.14 -5.58 18.39
N LEU A 107 9.86 -5.57 18.01
CA LEU A 107 9.15 -4.38 17.53
C LEU A 107 8.71 -3.47 18.67
N THR A 108 8.70 -2.16 18.40
CA THR A 108 8.28 -1.15 19.39
C THR A 108 6.76 -0.95 19.35
N PRO A 109 6.05 -1.04 20.50
CA PRO A 109 4.63 -0.70 20.58
C PRO A 109 4.32 0.75 20.17
N GLY A 110 3.14 0.97 19.60
CA GLY A 110 2.63 2.31 19.27
C GLY A 110 2.97 2.80 17.87
N LYS A 111 3.80 2.09 17.12
CA LYS A 111 4.03 2.37 15.71
C LYS A 111 2.96 1.68 14.86
N VAL A 112 2.36 2.41 13.93
CA VAL A 112 1.39 1.84 13.00
C VAL A 112 2.16 1.09 11.90
N PRO A 113 1.96 -0.24 11.73
CA PRO A 113 2.68 -1.04 10.74
C PRO A 113 2.17 -0.76 9.31
N ALA A 114 2.94 -1.14 8.29
CA ALA A 114 2.50 -1.06 6.90
C ALA A 114 1.73 -2.32 6.51
N ILE A 115 0.58 -2.19 5.84
CA ILE A 115 -0.11 -3.35 5.25
C ILE A 115 0.77 -3.90 4.12
N ALA A 116 1.06 -5.19 4.17
CA ALA A 116 1.76 -5.90 3.12
C ALA A 116 0.80 -6.69 2.23
N MET A 117 -0.16 -7.40 2.84
CA MET A 117 -1.07 -8.29 2.11
C MET A 117 -2.35 -8.59 2.91
N ILE A 118 -3.43 -8.89 2.20
CA ILE A 118 -4.62 -9.57 2.75
C ILE A 118 -4.50 -11.02 2.31
N ASP A 119 -4.65 -11.97 3.24
CA ASP A 119 -4.54 -13.39 2.90
C ASP A 119 -5.54 -13.73 1.77
N PRO A 120 -5.09 -14.38 0.68
CA PRO A 120 -5.94 -14.66 -0.47
C PRO A 120 -7.04 -15.69 -0.16
N THR A 121 -6.89 -16.46 0.93
CA THR A 121 -7.78 -17.55 1.32
C THR A 121 -8.58 -17.28 2.60
N ASP A 122 -8.22 -16.31 3.44
CA ASP A 122 -9.03 -15.82 4.58
C ASP A 122 -8.85 -14.32 4.78
N CYS A 123 -9.79 -13.49 4.33
CA CYS A 123 -9.66 -12.03 4.39
C CYS A 123 -9.50 -11.47 5.81
N ALA A 124 -9.84 -12.25 6.85
CA ALA A 124 -9.61 -11.87 8.24
C ALA A 124 -8.12 -11.88 8.64
N VAL A 125 -7.25 -12.52 7.86
CA VAL A 125 -5.81 -12.56 8.13
C VAL A 125 -5.10 -11.49 7.32
N LEU A 126 -4.53 -10.52 8.04
CA LEU A 126 -3.78 -9.39 7.48
C LEU A 126 -2.29 -9.60 7.72
N TYR A 127 -1.47 -9.35 6.70
CA TYR A 127 -0.02 -9.35 6.83
C TYR A 127 0.49 -7.92 6.87
N PHE A 128 1.38 -7.69 7.82
CA PHE A 128 1.97 -6.39 8.12
C PHE A 128 3.48 -6.48 8.05
N ILE A 129 4.10 -5.41 7.56
CA ILE A 129 5.55 -5.21 7.64
C ILE A 129 5.83 -4.00 8.51
N GLU A 130 6.71 -4.20 9.48
CA GLU A 130 7.31 -3.14 10.27
C GLU A 130 8.81 -3.38 10.39
N GLN A 131 9.61 -2.39 10.01
CA GLN A 131 11.07 -2.56 9.88
C GLN A 131 11.37 -3.74 8.94
N ASP A 132 12.12 -4.72 9.41
CA ASP A 132 12.47 -5.98 8.75
C ASP A 132 11.62 -7.15 9.25
N VAL A 133 10.48 -6.92 9.90
CA VAL A 133 9.63 -8.00 10.42
C VAL A 133 8.31 -8.05 9.65
N LEU A 134 8.03 -9.23 9.08
CA LEU A 134 6.71 -9.61 8.59
C LEU A 134 5.95 -10.32 9.71
N PHE A 135 4.71 -9.93 9.96
CA PHE A 135 3.84 -10.65 10.89
C PHE A 135 2.41 -10.69 10.38
N SER A 136 1.66 -11.72 10.78
CA SER A 136 0.24 -11.84 10.45
C SER A 136 -0.63 -11.60 11.66
N PHE A 137 -1.80 -11.01 11.41
CA PHE A 137 -2.78 -10.64 12.41
C PHE A 137 -4.16 -11.07 11.94
N ASP A 138 -4.81 -11.92 12.73
CA ASP A 138 -6.22 -12.24 12.53
C ASP A 138 -7.06 -11.14 13.19
N ILE A 139 -7.70 -10.31 12.37
CA ILE A 139 -8.51 -9.17 12.82
C ILE A 139 -9.79 -9.61 13.55
N ARG A 140 -10.30 -10.81 13.26
CA ARG A 140 -11.49 -11.40 13.88
C ARG A 140 -11.18 -11.85 15.30
N SER A 141 -10.08 -12.56 15.50
CA SER A 141 -9.65 -13.00 16.84
C SER A 141 -8.82 -11.96 17.59
N LYS A 142 -8.35 -10.91 16.90
CA LYS A 142 -7.49 -9.83 17.42
C LYS A 142 -6.17 -10.36 17.97
N ARG A 143 -5.55 -11.27 17.22
CA ARG A 143 -4.34 -12.00 17.63
C ARG A 143 -3.30 -11.90 16.53
N VAL A 144 -2.06 -11.67 16.94
CA VAL A 144 -0.92 -11.93 16.05
C VAL A 144 -0.74 -13.45 15.98
N LEU A 145 -0.64 -14.00 14.77
CA LEU A 145 -0.56 -15.44 14.57
C LEU A 145 0.89 -15.91 14.48
N MET A 146 1.73 -15.15 13.79
CA MET A 146 3.15 -15.42 13.66
C MET A 146 3.93 -14.14 13.34
N SER A 147 5.25 -14.23 13.47
CA SER A 147 6.20 -13.21 13.00
C SER A 147 7.45 -13.86 12.43
N LYS A 148 8.09 -13.17 11.50
CA LYS A 148 9.33 -13.58 10.85
C LYS A 148 10.18 -12.38 10.49
N SER A 149 11.47 -12.43 10.83
CA SER A 149 12.46 -11.48 10.32
C SER A 149 12.73 -11.76 8.83
N LEU A 150 12.72 -10.69 8.05
CA LEU A 150 13.02 -10.66 6.63
C LEU A 150 14.52 -10.41 6.46
N GLU A 151 15.22 -11.33 5.80
CA GLU A 151 16.60 -11.10 5.41
C GLU A 151 16.62 -10.21 4.17
N MET A 152 16.98 -8.93 4.32
CA MET A 152 17.24 -8.08 3.17
C MET A 152 18.55 -8.53 2.52
N ARG A 153 18.48 -9.04 1.28
CA ARG A 153 19.69 -9.30 0.48
C ARG A 153 20.41 -7.97 0.24
N THR A 154 21.63 -7.84 0.74
CA THR A 154 22.47 -6.64 0.59
C THR A 154 23.50 -6.75 -0.53
N ASP A 155 23.39 -7.75 -1.40
CA ASP A 155 24.29 -7.95 -2.53
C ASP A 155 23.91 -7.02 -3.71
N PHE A 156 24.04 -5.69 -3.53
CA PHE A 156 23.87 -4.73 -4.61
C PHE A 156 25.18 -4.00 -4.91
N CYS A 157 25.64 -4.12 -6.16
CA CYS A 157 26.81 -3.42 -6.68
C CYS A 157 26.53 -1.90 -6.72
N PRO A 158 27.47 -1.03 -6.32
CA PRO A 158 27.28 0.41 -6.45
C PRO A 158 27.17 0.78 -7.93
N VAL A 159 26.10 1.49 -8.30
CA VAL A 159 26.00 2.13 -9.61
C VAL A 159 27.01 3.28 -9.60
N GLU A 160 28.06 3.19 -10.43
CA GLU A 160 29.03 4.28 -10.62
C GLU A 160 28.30 5.48 -11.24
N SER A 161 28.17 6.53 -10.45
CA SER A 161 27.63 7.83 -10.86
C SER A 161 28.68 8.59 -11.66
N ASP A 162 28.86 8.29 -12.94
CA ASP A 162 29.53 9.22 -13.84
C ASP A 162 28.95 9.14 -15.26
N ASN A 163 28.63 10.32 -15.80
CA ASN A 163 28.25 10.67 -17.17
C ASN A 163 26.76 10.97 -17.43
N LEU A 164 26.34 12.21 -17.12
CA LEU A 164 25.31 12.94 -17.85
C LEU A 164 25.96 14.18 -18.49
N PRO A 165 25.69 14.51 -19.78
CA PRO A 165 26.30 15.65 -20.44
C PRO A 165 25.58 16.96 -20.07
N SER A 166 26.35 18.02 -19.79
CA SER A 166 25.86 19.38 -19.51
C SER A 166 25.32 20.04 -20.79
N ASN A 167 24.13 20.64 -20.71
CA ASN A 167 23.62 21.56 -21.74
C ASN A 167 23.83 23.00 -21.27
N ASP A 168 24.72 23.72 -21.96
CA ASP A 168 24.87 25.17 -21.86
C ASP A 168 23.82 25.86 -22.74
N LEU A 169 23.12 26.87 -22.20
CA LEU A 169 22.42 27.87 -23.00
C LEU A 169 22.65 29.26 -22.39
N ASP A 170 23.23 30.13 -23.22
CA ASP A 170 23.72 31.48 -22.94
C ASP A 170 22.62 32.46 -22.49
N GLU A 171 22.94 33.30 -21.51
CA GLU A 171 22.20 34.49 -21.12
C GLU A 171 22.52 35.66 -22.06
N GLN A 172 21.49 36.28 -22.65
CA GLN A 172 21.59 37.62 -23.23
C GLN A 172 20.94 38.64 -22.30
N SER A 173 21.80 39.53 -21.81
CA SER A 173 21.50 40.75 -21.06
C SER A 173 20.75 41.77 -21.90
N ASP A 174 19.74 42.42 -21.33
CA ASP A 174 19.43 43.83 -21.60
C ASP A 174 18.80 44.46 -20.35
N SER A 175 19.20 45.72 -20.12
CA SER A 175 19.01 46.52 -18.92
C SER A 175 17.69 47.28 -18.90
N ASP A 176 17.18 47.57 -17.70
CA ASP A 176 16.91 48.92 -17.15
C ASP A 176 15.90 48.80 -15.98
N ASP A 177 16.39 49.00 -14.74
CA ASP A 177 15.56 49.14 -13.53
C ASP A 177 15.48 50.62 -13.11
N ASP A 178 14.25 51.12 -12.94
CA ASP A 178 13.91 52.31 -12.17
C ASP A 178 13.16 51.89 -10.88
N GLU A 179 13.76 52.30 -9.75
CA GLU A 179 13.23 52.62 -8.42
C GLU A 179 12.25 51.72 -7.63
N GLU A 180 12.77 51.31 -6.45
CA GLU A 180 12.18 51.17 -5.11
C GLU A 180 10.72 50.72 -4.94
N SER A 181 10.56 49.57 -4.27
CA SER A 181 9.82 49.54 -3.00
C SER A 181 10.19 48.31 -2.18
N ASP A 182 10.49 48.56 -0.90
CA ASP A 182 10.78 47.56 0.13
C ASP A 182 9.61 46.59 0.33
N ASN A 183 9.90 45.29 0.40
CA ASN A 183 9.30 44.35 1.35
C ASN A 183 10.25 43.17 1.56
N GLU A 184 10.55 42.89 2.83
CA GLU A 184 11.25 41.71 3.32
C GLU A 184 10.33 40.49 3.16
N ASP A 185 10.72 39.51 2.34
CA ASP A 185 10.22 38.13 2.39
C ASP A 185 11.38 37.19 2.00
N ASP A 186 11.89 36.44 2.96
CA ASP A 186 12.90 35.39 2.77
C ASP A 186 12.22 34.17 2.10
N GLU A 187 12.42 34.02 0.79
CA GLU A 187 12.19 32.78 0.04
C GLU A 187 13.51 32.00 -0.07
N ASP A 188 13.55 30.80 0.51
CA ASP A 188 14.48 29.75 0.06
C ASP A 188 13.70 28.81 -0.89
N GLU A 189 13.66 29.21 -2.17
CA GLU A 189 13.44 28.28 -3.27
C GLU A 189 14.72 27.46 -3.51
N GLU A 190 14.65 26.13 -3.42
CA GLU A 190 15.61 25.28 -4.11
C GLU A 190 14.89 24.35 -5.10
N HIS A 191 15.21 24.59 -6.36
CA HIS A 191 14.69 23.97 -7.54
C HIS A 191 15.03 22.47 -7.66
N GLY A 192 14.14 21.76 -8.35
CA GLY A 192 14.56 20.83 -9.40
C GLY A 192 15.01 19.42 -8.96
N ARG A 193 14.05 18.51 -8.74
CA ARG A 193 14.26 17.11 -9.12
C ARG A 193 13.18 16.63 -10.08
N GLN A 194 13.63 16.59 -11.33
CA GLN A 194 13.02 16.09 -12.54
C GLN A 194 12.45 14.69 -12.38
N ASN A 195 11.25 14.50 -12.95
CA ASN A 195 10.59 13.21 -13.11
C ASN A 195 11.51 12.19 -13.80
N SER A 196 11.80 11.08 -13.12
CA SER A 196 12.38 9.89 -13.75
C SER A 196 11.62 8.65 -13.27
N TRP A 197 10.60 8.29 -14.05
CA TRP A 197 10.02 6.95 -14.02
C TRP A 197 11.03 6.01 -14.68
N VAL A 198 12.00 5.54 -13.90
CA VAL A 198 12.89 4.44 -14.30
C VAL A 198 12.62 3.28 -13.35
N CYS A 199 12.39 2.12 -13.95
CA CYS A 199 11.96 0.89 -13.32
C CYS A 199 12.79 0.56 -12.08
N ALA A 200 12.14 0.47 -10.91
CA ALA A 200 12.65 -0.34 -9.82
C ALA A 200 12.45 -1.82 -10.18
N GLN A 201 13.20 -2.30 -11.17
CA GLN A 201 13.59 -3.71 -11.17
C GLN A 201 14.60 -3.84 -10.02
N GLU A 202 14.35 -4.75 -9.09
CA GLU A 202 15.26 -5.19 -8.00
C GLU A 202 15.00 -4.72 -6.56
N VAL A 203 13.88 -4.03 -6.25
CA VAL A 203 13.37 -3.97 -4.86
C VAL A 203 12.10 -4.83 -4.78
N ILE A 204 12.18 -5.96 -4.06
CA ILE A 204 11.00 -6.78 -3.76
C ILE A 204 10.03 -5.90 -2.96
N SER A 205 8.89 -5.55 -3.55
CA SER A 205 7.86 -4.78 -2.83
C SER A 205 7.40 -5.54 -1.58
N SER A 206 6.93 -4.82 -0.57
CA SER A 206 6.33 -5.42 0.64
C SER A 206 5.27 -6.48 0.30
N GLY A 207 4.48 -6.25 -0.75
CA GLY A 207 3.50 -7.20 -1.24
C GLY A 207 4.11 -8.47 -1.85
N GLN A 208 5.23 -8.37 -2.55
CA GLN A 208 5.93 -9.53 -3.11
C GLN A 208 6.60 -10.37 -2.02
N ALA A 209 7.22 -9.75 -1.01
CA ALA A 209 7.79 -10.47 0.13
C ALA A 209 6.73 -11.23 0.93
N ALA A 210 5.55 -10.61 1.13
CA ALA A 210 4.42 -11.28 1.77
C ALA A 210 3.87 -12.44 0.92
N TRP A 211 3.84 -12.29 -0.40
CA TRP A 211 3.40 -13.33 -1.33
C TRP A 211 4.34 -14.54 -1.33
N GLU A 212 5.65 -14.32 -1.50
CA GLU A 212 6.67 -15.38 -1.46
C GLU A 212 6.65 -16.13 -0.12
N TYR A 213 6.43 -15.40 0.99
CA TYR A 213 6.27 -16.02 2.29
C TYR A 213 5.01 -16.90 2.36
N PHE A 214 3.87 -16.41 1.88
CA PHE A 214 2.63 -17.16 1.85
C PHE A 214 2.77 -18.44 1.03
N GLU A 215 3.38 -18.38 -0.16
CA GLU A 215 3.67 -19.55 -0.98
C GLU A 215 4.53 -20.56 -0.23
N SER A 216 5.59 -20.11 0.46
CA SER A 216 6.42 -20.98 1.29
C SER A 216 5.64 -21.67 2.41
N GLN A 217 4.64 -21.02 3.02
CA GLN A 217 3.79 -21.66 4.02
C GLN A 217 2.85 -22.71 3.40
N LEU A 218 2.30 -22.44 2.21
CA LEU A 218 1.47 -23.41 1.49
C LEU A 218 2.25 -24.68 1.13
N GLU A 219 3.46 -24.52 0.61
CA GLU A 219 4.35 -25.65 0.27
C GLU A 219 4.68 -26.51 1.50
N ALA A 220 4.95 -25.88 2.65
CA ALA A 220 5.25 -26.60 3.90
C ALA A 220 4.06 -27.43 4.40
N VAL A 221 2.82 -26.94 4.25
CA VAL A 221 1.62 -27.67 4.63
C VAL A 221 1.33 -28.83 3.67
N GLN A 222 1.53 -28.63 2.36
CA GLN A 222 1.31 -29.66 1.35
C GLN A 222 2.39 -30.76 1.40
N GLY A 223 3.66 -30.39 1.57
CA GLY A 223 4.75 -31.36 1.72
C GLY A 223 4.65 -32.24 2.97
N ASN A 224 3.95 -31.78 4.01
CA ASN A 224 3.64 -32.60 5.18
C ASN A 224 2.50 -33.61 4.94
N GLN A 225 1.67 -33.43 3.91
CA GLN A 225 0.61 -34.39 3.56
C GLN A 225 1.12 -35.55 2.69
N ASP A 226 2.23 -35.37 1.98
CA ASP A 226 2.86 -36.41 1.15
C ASP A 226 3.74 -37.39 1.97
N GLY A 227 3.93 -37.13 3.26
CA GLY A 227 4.72 -37.97 4.19
C GLY A 227 3.92 -38.99 5.01
N GLU A 228 2.59 -39.00 4.91
CA GLU A 228 1.70 -39.97 5.57
C GLU A 228 1.06 -40.92 4.53
N GLN A 229 1.87 -41.77 3.89
CA GLN A 229 1.40 -42.98 3.18
C GLN A 229 2.25 -44.19 3.52
#